data_AF-A0A519DZZ4-F1
#
_entry.id   AF-A0A519DZZ4-F1
#
_cell.length_a   1.000
_cell.length_b   1.000
_cell.length_c   1.000
_cell.angle_alpha   90.00
_cell.angle_beta   90.00
_cell.angle_gamma   90.00
#
_symmetry.space_group_name_H-M   'P 1'
#
loop_
_entity.id
_entity.type
_entity.pdbx_description
1 polymer ?
#
loop_
_entity_poly.entity_id
_entity_poly.type
_entity_poly.pdbx_seq_one_letter_code
_entity_poly.pdbx_strand_id
1 'polypeptide(L)'
;MESFLALGLIAVTYGLSIHASVYGFLAVFVAGLGMRGIEQEAVGEVAKANPGPDVRSPDRLPATEVTNIALDFIEDLEKFAEMAAMLVIGSLLTLEMLTWRNAALAASLLFVIRPLSVFLVTWRSDWTRSQRRIGAWMGVRGVGSMYYLAFVLTHDLELDPLSDQITQVVLFTVAASVLLHGISATPIMTLYKNRKRREKGKDGIS
;
A
#
# COMPACT_ATOMS: atom_id res chain seq x y z
N MET A 1 2.74 -25.42 -3.56
CA MET A 1 3.43 -25.14 -4.85
C MET A 1 2.89 -23.86 -5.46
N GLU A 2 1.58 -23.66 -5.43
CA GLU A 2 0.88 -22.49 -5.99
C GLU A 2 1.30 -21.14 -5.40
N SER A 3 1.60 -21.05 -4.09
CA SER A 3 2.10 -19.82 -3.46
C SER A 3 3.42 -19.31 -4.05
N PHE A 4 4.26 -20.20 -4.60
CA PHE A 4 5.53 -19.82 -5.23
C PHE A 4 5.35 -19.33 -6.66
N LEU A 5 4.19 -19.55 -7.30
CA LEU A 5 3.93 -19.08 -8.65
C LEU A 5 3.87 -17.56 -8.71
N ALA A 6 3.29 -16.90 -7.71
CA ALA A 6 3.27 -15.44 -7.65
C ALA A 6 4.68 -14.84 -7.50
N LEU A 7 5.49 -15.39 -6.59
CA LEU A 7 6.89 -14.98 -6.46
C LEU A 7 7.67 -15.24 -7.74
N GLY A 8 7.47 -16.41 -8.37
CA GLY A 8 8.10 -16.77 -9.64
C GLY A 8 7.71 -15.79 -10.74
N LEU A 9 6.43 -15.44 -10.85
CA LEU A 9 5.96 -14.47 -11.82
C LEU A 9 6.54 -13.08 -11.56
N ILE A 10 6.56 -12.61 -10.30
CA ILE A 10 7.18 -11.33 -9.92
C ILE A 10 8.66 -11.36 -10.32
N ALA A 11 9.41 -12.37 -9.90
CA ALA A 11 10.85 -12.49 -10.14
C ALA A 11 11.20 -12.59 -11.63
N VAL A 12 10.47 -13.41 -12.39
CA VAL A 12 10.67 -13.56 -13.84
C VAL A 12 10.30 -12.27 -14.57
N THR A 13 9.14 -11.68 -14.27
CA THR A 13 8.70 -10.43 -14.92
C THR A 13 9.66 -9.29 -14.62
N TYR A 14 10.07 -9.15 -13.36
CA TYR A 14 11.02 -8.13 -12.94
C TYR A 14 12.41 -8.38 -13.56
N GLY A 15 12.92 -9.61 -13.51
CA GLY A 15 14.22 -9.96 -14.11
C GLY A 15 14.26 -9.71 -15.62
N LEU A 16 13.24 -10.16 -16.36
CA LEU A 16 13.13 -9.92 -17.80
C LEU A 16 13.01 -8.42 -18.13
N SER A 17 12.28 -7.66 -17.32
CA SER A 17 12.14 -6.21 -17.53
C SER A 17 13.46 -5.47 -17.40
N ILE A 18 14.34 -5.86 -16.47
CA ILE A 18 15.68 -5.27 -16.31
C ILE A 18 16.51 -5.52 -17.57
N HIS A 19 16.48 -6.73 -18.13
CA HIS A 19 17.19 -7.05 -19.37
C HIS A 19 16.67 -6.25 -20.57
N ALA A 20 15.38 -5.95 -20.59
CA ALA A 20 14.76 -5.12 -21.63
C ALA A 20 14.94 -3.60 -21.40
N SER A 21 15.63 -3.18 -20.32
CA SER A 21 15.72 -1.77 -19.90
C SER A 21 14.36 -1.10 -19.67
N VAL A 22 13.38 -1.87 -19.20
CA VAL A 22 12.01 -1.42 -18.89
C VAL A 22 11.85 -1.31 -17.37
N TYR A 23 10.95 -0.45 -16.93
CA TYR A 23 10.66 -0.24 -15.51
C TYR A 23 9.96 -1.48 -14.89
N GLY A 24 10.72 -2.25 -14.10
CA GLY A 24 10.27 -3.55 -13.61
C GLY A 24 9.08 -3.53 -12.66
N PHE A 25 8.92 -2.49 -11.84
CA PHE A 25 7.72 -2.36 -11.00
C PHE A 25 6.45 -2.22 -11.84
N LEU A 26 6.48 -1.46 -12.93
CA LEU A 26 5.33 -1.33 -13.83
C LEU A 26 5.07 -2.63 -14.59
N ALA A 27 6.11 -3.33 -15.02
CA ALA A 27 5.97 -4.63 -15.68
C ALA A 27 5.27 -5.65 -14.76
N VAL A 28 5.71 -5.76 -13.51
CA VAL A 28 5.09 -6.64 -12.50
C VAL A 28 3.64 -6.21 -12.22
N PHE A 29 3.38 -4.91 -12.11
CA PHE A 29 2.03 -4.38 -11.90
C PHE A 29 1.09 -4.75 -13.06
N VAL A 30 1.54 -4.61 -14.30
CA VAL A 30 0.77 -4.98 -15.50
C VAL A 30 0.55 -6.49 -15.55
N ALA A 31 1.54 -7.32 -15.20
CA ALA A 31 1.37 -8.76 -15.10
C ALA A 31 0.30 -9.14 -14.06
N GLY A 32 0.30 -8.48 -12.90
CA GLY A 32 -0.73 -8.63 -11.87
C GLY A 32 -2.13 -8.22 -12.34
N LEU A 33 -2.25 -7.10 -13.07
CA LEU A 33 -3.52 -6.70 -13.69
C LEU A 33 -4.01 -7.73 -14.73
N GLY A 34 -3.10 -8.32 -15.49
CA GLY A 34 -3.41 -9.40 -16.42
C GLY A 34 -3.99 -10.63 -15.72
N MET A 35 -3.35 -11.08 -14.62
CA MET A 35 -3.86 -12.19 -13.80
C MET A 35 -5.26 -11.88 -13.23
N ARG A 36 -5.48 -10.65 -12.78
CA ARG A 36 -6.79 -10.24 -12.27
C ARG A 36 -7.86 -10.14 -13.37
N GLY A 37 -7.45 -9.79 -14.60
CA GLY A 37 -8.32 -9.77 -15.76
C GLY A 37 -8.83 -11.16 -16.15
N ILE A 38 -7.94 -12.14 -16.22
CA ILE A 38 -8.32 -13.54 -16.53
C ILE A 38 -9.22 -14.14 -15.45
N GLU A 39 -9.01 -13.76 -14.19
CA GLU A 39 -9.86 -14.17 -13.07
C GLU A 39 -11.28 -13.60 -13.23
N GLN A 40 -11.40 -12.31 -13.52
CA GLN A 40 -12.70 -11.65 -13.71
C GLN A 40 -13.47 -12.21 -14.91
N GLU A 41 -12.77 -12.58 -15.98
CA GLU A 41 -13.36 -13.19 -17.16
C GLU A 41 -13.87 -14.60 -16.86
N ALA A 42 -13.06 -15.45 -16.21
CA ALA A 42 -13.46 -16.80 -15.79
C ALA A 42 -14.66 -16.78 -14.82
N VAL A 43 -14.66 -15.86 -13.85
CA VAL A 43 -15.80 -15.64 -12.94
C VAL A 43 -17.03 -15.19 -13.73
N GLY A 44 -16.86 -14.29 -14.70
CA GLY A 44 -17.93 -13.79 -15.55
C GLY A 44 -18.55 -14.88 -16.46
N GLU A 45 -17.75 -15.78 -16.99
CA GLU A 45 -18.23 -16.93 -17.79
C GLU A 45 -19.04 -17.91 -16.96
N VAL A 46 -18.56 -18.27 -15.76
CA VAL A 46 -19.30 -19.17 -14.86
C VAL A 46 -20.60 -18.51 -14.39
N ALA A 47 -20.60 -17.20 -14.13
CA ALA A 47 -21.80 -16.44 -13.76
C ALA A 47 -22.85 -16.41 -14.87
N LYS A 48 -22.42 -16.42 -16.14
CA LYS A 48 -23.32 -16.53 -17.30
C LYS A 48 -23.83 -17.96 -17.50
N ALA A 49 -22.99 -18.96 -17.30
CA ALA A 49 -23.33 -20.37 -17.51
C ALA A 49 -24.27 -20.94 -16.42
N ASN A 50 -24.13 -20.48 -15.18
CA ASN A 50 -24.99 -20.89 -14.07
C ASN A 50 -25.46 -19.67 -13.26
N PRO A 51 -26.56 -19.01 -13.67
CA PRO A 51 -27.12 -17.86 -12.96
C PRO A 51 -27.82 -18.31 -11.66
N GLY A 52 -27.03 -18.72 -10.68
CA GLY A 52 -27.48 -19.13 -9.35
C GLY A 52 -26.74 -18.35 -8.25
N PRO A 53 -27.28 -18.31 -7.01
CA PRO A 53 -26.65 -17.61 -5.89
C PRO A 53 -25.26 -18.14 -5.54
N ASP A 54 -24.94 -19.38 -5.94
CA ASP A 54 -23.70 -20.08 -5.63
C ASP A 54 -22.47 -19.55 -6.40
N VAL A 55 -22.67 -18.88 -7.55
CA VAL A 55 -21.58 -18.23 -8.32
C VAL A 55 -21.12 -16.91 -7.68
N ARG A 56 -21.88 -16.38 -6.72
CA ARG A 56 -21.47 -15.22 -5.92
C ARG A 56 -20.46 -15.57 -4.82
N SER A 57 -19.99 -16.82 -4.78
CA SER A 57 -18.89 -17.30 -3.94
C SER A 57 -17.67 -17.54 -4.84
N PRO A 58 -16.83 -16.52 -5.09
CA PRO A 58 -15.67 -16.62 -6.00
C PRO A 58 -14.66 -17.69 -5.58
N ASP A 59 -14.70 -18.13 -4.32
CA ASP A 59 -13.76 -19.08 -3.71
C ASP A 59 -13.86 -20.53 -4.25
N ARG A 60 -14.77 -20.81 -5.20
CA ARG A 60 -14.98 -22.16 -5.75
C ARG A 60 -14.45 -22.35 -7.18
N LEU A 61 -13.75 -21.37 -7.73
CA LEU A 61 -13.16 -21.48 -9.07
C LEU A 61 -11.67 -21.82 -8.96
N PRO A 62 -11.16 -22.81 -9.71
CA PRO A 62 -9.74 -23.17 -9.64
C PRO A 62 -8.81 -22.00 -10.05
N ALA A 63 -9.29 -21.07 -10.88
CA ALA A 63 -8.52 -19.89 -11.28
C ALA A 63 -8.41 -18.81 -10.17
N THR A 64 -9.43 -18.67 -9.33
CA THR A 64 -9.43 -17.70 -8.20
C THR A 64 -8.64 -18.27 -7.02
N GLU A 65 -8.70 -19.59 -6.80
CA GLU A 65 -8.00 -20.29 -5.72
C GLU A 65 -6.48 -20.07 -5.78
N VAL A 66 -5.86 -20.31 -6.94
CA VAL A 66 -4.42 -20.09 -7.14
C VAL A 66 -4.02 -18.64 -6.91
N THR A 67 -4.84 -17.69 -7.38
CA THR A 67 -4.59 -16.25 -7.24
C THR A 67 -4.72 -15.81 -5.78
N ASN A 68 -5.73 -16.27 -5.06
CA ASN A 68 -5.95 -15.96 -3.65
C ASN A 68 -4.82 -16.52 -2.78
N ILE A 69 -4.42 -17.77 -2.99
CA ILE A 69 -3.29 -18.40 -2.27
C ILE A 69 -1.99 -17.61 -2.51
N ALA A 70 -1.77 -17.15 -3.74
CA ALA A 70 -0.63 -16.30 -4.09
C ALA A 70 -0.69 -14.93 -3.40
N LEU A 71 -1.85 -14.29 -3.38
CA LEU A 71 -2.07 -12.98 -2.75
C LEU A 71 -1.90 -13.05 -1.23
N ASP A 72 -2.47 -14.05 -0.57
CA ASP A 72 -2.34 -14.25 0.88
C ASP A 72 -0.86 -14.42 1.26
N PHE A 73 -0.12 -15.22 0.47
CA PHE A 73 1.30 -15.41 0.69
C PHE A 73 2.12 -14.12 0.45
N ILE A 74 1.78 -13.33 -0.59
CA ILE A 74 2.40 -12.02 -0.82
C ILE A 74 2.10 -11.09 0.36
N GLU A 75 0.86 -11.07 0.86
CA GLU A 75 0.46 -10.23 1.99
C GLU A 75 1.25 -10.59 3.26
N ASP A 76 1.44 -11.88 3.53
CA ASP A 76 2.24 -12.36 4.65
C ASP A 76 3.72 -11.98 4.49
N LEU A 77 4.27 -12.11 3.27
CA LEU A 77 5.64 -11.69 2.97
C LEU A 77 5.79 -10.16 3.09
N GLU A 78 4.81 -9.39 2.65
CA GLU A 78 4.78 -7.92 2.76
C GLU A 78 4.79 -7.51 4.23
N LYS A 79 3.91 -8.10 5.06
CA LYS A 79 3.90 -7.85 6.51
C LYS A 79 5.24 -8.19 7.15
N PHE A 80 5.86 -9.31 6.77
CA PHE A 80 7.17 -9.70 7.29
C PHE A 80 8.26 -8.71 6.88
N ALA A 81 8.29 -8.31 5.60
CA ALA A 81 9.22 -7.33 5.07
C ALA A 81 9.01 -5.95 5.73
N GLU A 82 7.76 -5.53 5.95
CA GLU A 82 7.44 -4.32 6.70
C GLU A 82 7.97 -4.41 8.12
N MET A 83 7.72 -5.50 8.84
CA MET A 83 8.24 -5.69 10.21
C MET A 83 9.77 -5.60 10.25
N ALA A 84 10.45 -6.28 9.32
CA ALA A 84 11.91 -6.21 9.21
C ALA A 84 12.40 -4.78 8.90
N ALA A 85 11.77 -4.10 7.95
CA ALA A 85 12.11 -2.72 7.60
C ALA A 85 11.89 -1.77 8.78
N MET A 86 10.80 -1.92 9.54
CA MET A 86 10.53 -1.10 10.73
C MET A 86 11.57 -1.32 11.83
N LEU A 87 12.05 -2.56 12.02
CA LEU A 87 13.14 -2.84 12.96
C LEU A 87 14.44 -2.14 12.53
N VAL A 88 14.78 -2.18 11.25
CA VAL A 88 15.96 -1.48 10.71
C VAL A 88 15.81 0.02 10.83
N ILE A 89 14.66 0.59 10.46
CA ILE A 89 14.42 2.04 10.58
C ILE A 89 14.49 2.47 12.04
N GLY A 90 13.92 1.67 12.95
CA GLY A 90 13.97 1.92 14.39
C GLY A 90 15.39 1.89 14.95
N SER A 91 16.25 0.98 14.47
CA SER A 91 17.65 0.90 14.93
C SER A 91 18.53 2.03 14.38
N LEU A 92 18.19 2.58 13.21
CA LEU A 92 18.90 3.72 12.60
C LEU A 92 18.46 5.07 13.16
N LEU A 93 17.35 5.13 13.91
CA LEU A 93 16.81 6.38 14.42
C LEU A 93 17.67 6.90 15.59
N THR A 94 18.19 8.11 15.46
CA THR A 94 18.96 8.78 16.52
C THR A 94 18.20 9.98 17.07
N LEU A 95 18.53 10.39 18.30
CA LEU A 95 17.92 11.58 18.93
C LEU A 95 18.28 12.88 18.20
N GLU A 96 19.42 12.92 17.50
CA GLU A 96 19.85 14.07 16.69
C GLU A 96 18.89 14.33 15.52
N MET A 97 18.18 13.31 15.05
CA MET A 97 17.15 13.47 14.01
C MET A 97 15.91 14.21 14.53
N LEU A 98 15.70 14.28 15.85
CA LEU A 98 14.57 14.98 16.47
C LEU A 98 14.84 16.49 16.50
N THR A 99 14.84 17.09 15.31
CA THR A 99 14.93 18.54 15.15
C THR A 99 13.57 19.12 14.82
N TRP A 100 13.34 20.39 15.20
CA TRP A 100 12.13 21.11 14.80
C TRP A 100 11.97 21.17 13.28
N ARG A 101 13.09 21.25 12.53
CA ARG A 101 13.10 21.23 11.07
C ARG A 101 12.53 19.92 10.53
N ASN A 102 13.03 18.77 11.00
CA ASN A 102 12.56 17.45 10.56
C ASN A 102 11.10 17.22 10.97
N ALA A 103 10.71 17.66 12.17
CA ALA A 103 9.33 17.61 12.64
C ALA A 103 8.37 18.45 11.78
N ALA A 104 8.74 19.69 11.44
CA ALA A 104 7.95 20.57 10.59
C ALA A 104 7.80 20.02 9.16
N LEU A 105 8.86 19.45 8.59
CA LEU A 105 8.83 18.80 7.27
C LEU A 105 7.95 17.55 7.28
N ALA A 106 8.11 16.68 8.27
CA ALA A 106 7.28 15.49 8.43
C ALA A 106 5.79 15.87 8.60
N ALA A 107 5.49 16.87 9.44
CA ALA A 107 4.15 17.36 9.62
C ALA A 107 3.56 17.94 8.33
N SER A 108 4.35 18.71 7.57
CA SER A 108 3.93 19.27 6.27
C SER A 108 3.63 18.16 5.26
N LEU A 109 4.48 17.13 5.20
CA LEU A 109 4.29 15.97 4.33
C LEU A 109 3.02 15.20 4.69
N LEU A 110 2.79 14.96 5.98
CA LEU A 110 1.69 14.11 6.46
C LEU A 110 0.34 14.82 6.50
N PHE A 111 0.29 16.09 6.91
CA PHE A 111 -0.95 16.82 7.17
C PHE A 111 -1.34 17.81 6.06
N VAL A 112 -0.41 18.17 5.17
CA VAL A 112 -0.69 19.13 4.08
C VAL A 112 -0.54 18.46 2.73
N ILE A 113 0.67 18.03 2.40
CA ILE A 113 1.00 17.50 1.07
C ILE A 113 0.20 16.24 0.78
N ARG A 114 0.16 15.30 1.74
CA ARG A 114 -0.55 14.03 1.57
C ARG A 114 -2.07 14.20 1.38
N PRO A 115 -2.81 14.94 2.23
CA PRO A 115 -4.22 15.22 1.96
C PRO A 115 -4.41 15.93 0.63
N LEU A 116 -3.58 16.91 0.29
CA LEU A 116 -3.69 17.63 -0.97
C LEU A 116 -3.53 16.68 -2.17
N SER A 117 -2.52 15.81 -2.16
CA SER A 117 -2.31 14.80 -3.20
C SER A 117 -3.51 13.87 -3.36
N VAL A 118 -4.08 13.38 -2.25
CA VAL A 118 -5.28 12.53 -2.32
C VAL A 118 -6.48 13.30 -2.85
N PHE A 119 -6.67 14.55 -2.44
CA PHE A 119 -7.77 15.39 -2.94
C PHE A 119 -7.63 15.71 -4.42
N LEU A 120 -6.41 15.93 -4.92
CA LEU A 120 -6.12 16.16 -6.34
C LEU A 120 -6.40 14.90 -7.17
N VAL A 121 -5.86 13.75 -6.75
CA VAL A 121 -6.05 12.47 -7.46
C VAL A 121 -7.52 12.04 -7.46
N THR A 122 -8.22 12.23 -6.34
CA THR A 122 -9.62 11.84 -6.21
C THR A 122 -10.60 12.94 -6.59
N TRP A 123 -10.14 14.08 -7.15
CA TRP A 123 -11.01 15.22 -7.44
C TRP A 123 -12.21 14.84 -8.33
N ARG A 124 -11.97 13.91 -9.26
CA ARG A 124 -12.96 13.43 -10.23
C ARG A 124 -13.64 12.10 -9.85
N SER A 125 -13.38 11.56 -8.66
CA SER A 125 -13.99 10.30 -8.21
C SER A 125 -15.25 10.51 -7.37
N ASP A 126 -16.13 9.51 -7.36
CA ASP A 126 -17.39 9.51 -6.59
C ASP A 126 -17.19 9.29 -5.08
N TRP A 127 -16.00 9.57 -4.56
CA TRP A 127 -15.68 9.35 -3.15
C TRP A 127 -16.37 10.39 -2.27
N THR A 128 -17.09 9.91 -1.25
CA THR A 128 -17.64 10.78 -0.20
C THR A 128 -16.52 11.51 0.55
N ARG A 129 -16.81 12.68 1.11
CA ARG A 129 -15.84 13.44 1.92
C ARG A 129 -15.24 12.63 3.08
N SER A 130 -15.98 11.67 3.62
CA SER A 130 -15.49 10.76 4.66
C SER A 130 -14.49 9.74 4.10
N GLN A 131 -14.79 9.12 2.96
CA GLN A 131 -13.87 8.20 2.28
C GLN A 131 -12.57 8.90 1.88
N ARG A 132 -12.65 10.12 1.34
CA ARG A 132 -11.47 10.91 0.96
C ARG A 132 -10.57 11.24 2.15
N ARG A 133 -11.15 11.60 3.30
CA ARG A 133 -10.38 11.82 4.55
C ARG A 133 -9.75 10.55 5.09
N ILE A 134 -10.49 9.43 5.07
CA ILE A 134 -9.95 8.13 5.50
C ILE A 134 -8.84 7.68 4.55
N GLY A 135 -9.00 7.83 3.23
CA GLY A 135 -7.95 7.51 2.26
C GLY A 135 -6.71 8.39 2.40
N ALA A 136 -6.89 9.70 2.63
CA ALA A 136 -5.80 10.61 2.94
C ALA A 136 -5.05 10.21 4.21
N TRP A 137 -5.77 9.74 5.23
CA TRP A 137 -5.18 9.30 6.49
C TRP A 137 -4.63 7.87 6.44
N MET A 138 -5.16 6.94 5.64
CA MET A 138 -4.81 5.50 5.70
C MET A 138 -3.83 5.01 4.63
N GLY A 139 -3.26 5.91 3.81
CA GLY A 139 -2.18 5.57 2.87
C GLY A 139 -0.99 4.78 3.46
N VAL A 140 -0.48 3.87 2.62
CA VAL A 140 0.57 2.87 2.86
C VAL A 140 1.84 3.49 3.46
N ARG A 141 2.47 2.79 4.39
CA ARG A 141 3.60 3.26 5.18
C ARG A 141 4.91 3.10 4.40
N GLY A 142 5.61 4.21 4.15
CA GLY A 142 7.08 4.39 4.12
C GLY A 142 8.03 3.47 3.31
N VAL A 143 7.67 2.24 2.94
CA VAL A 143 8.60 1.26 2.34
C VAL A 143 9.11 1.73 0.99
N GLY A 144 8.24 2.32 0.16
CA GLY A 144 8.65 2.92 -1.11
C GLY A 144 9.64 4.08 -0.93
N SER A 145 9.48 4.89 0.12
CA SER A 145 10.42 5.98 0.42
C SER A 145 11.82 5.46 0.77
N MET A 146 11.90 4.31 1.46
CA MET A 146 13.18 3.66 1.76
C MET A 146 13.87 3.15 0.50
N TYR A 147 13.12 2.62 -0.48
CA TYR A 147 13.68 2.26 -1.78
C TYR A 147 14.33 3.48 -2.45
N TYR A 148 13.63 4.62 -2.52
CA TYR A 148 14.19 5.82 -3.14
C TYR A 148 15.38 6.39 -2.37
N LEU A 149 15.34 6.34 -1.03
CA LEU A 149 16.48 6.75 -0.21
C LEU A 149 17.70 5.86 -0.49
N ALA A 150 17.53 4.53 -0.46
CA ALA A 150 18.60 3.59 -0.75
C ALA A 150 19.12 3.74 -2.19
N PHE A 151 18.22 3.94 -3.16
CA PHE A 151 18.57 4.21 -4.55
C PHE A 151 19.48 5.43 -4.65
N VAL A 152 19.06 6.55 -4.06
CA VAL A 152 19.83 7.80 -4.07
C VAL A 152 21.20 7.65 -3.40
N LEU A 153 21.26 6.94 -2.27
CA LEU A 153 22.51 6.72 -1.53
C LEU A 153 23.49 5.77 -2.24
N THR A 154 22.98 4.88 -3.10
CA THR A 154 23.80 3.87 -3.81
C THR A 154 24.19 4.29 -5.22
N HIS A 155 23.57 5.35 -5.78
CA HIS A 155 23.75 5.75 -7.18
C HIS A 155 24.65 6.97 -7.38
N ASP A 156 25.59 7.26 -6.47
CA ASP A 156 26.60 8.33 -6.59
C ASP A 156 26.05 9.66 -7.15
N LEU A 157 24.86 10.07 -6.70
CA LEU A 157 24.17 11.26 -7.23
C LEU A 157 24.80 12.60 -6.79
N GLU A 158 26.06 12.61 -6.32
CA GLU A 158 26.80 13.80 -5.83
C GLU A 158 25.96 14.71 -4.92
N LEU A 159 25.19 14.13 -4.00
CA LEU A 159 24.30 14.89 -3.11
C LEU A 159 24.98 15.37 -1.83
N ASP A 160 26.30 15.39 -1.73
CA ASP A 160 27.00 15.89 -0.55
C ASP A 160 26.90 17.43 -0.51
N PRO A 161 26.32 18.09 0.54
CA PRO A 161 26.00 17.61 1.91
C PRO A 161 24.50 17.37 2.21
N LEU A 162 23.66 17.29 1.20
CA LEU A 162 22.22 17.03 1.33
C LEU A 162 21.88 15.57 1.65
N SER A 163 22.75 14.61 1.35
CA SER A 163 22.54 13.17 1.59
C SER A 163 22.16 12.87 3.05
N ASP A 164 22.89 13.41 4.01
CA ASP A 164 22.64 13.25 5.43
C ASP A 164 21.31 13.89 5.83
N GLN A 165 21.05 15.11 5.34
CA GLN A 165 19.81 15.82 5.66
C GLN A 165 18.58 15.09 5.13
N ILE A 166 18.64 14.57 3.90
CA ILE A 166 17.57 13.79 3.27
C ILE A 166 17.36 12.50 4.05
N THR A 167 18.44 11.80 4.41
CA THR A 167 18.39 10.56 5.21
C THR A 167 17.69 10.80 6.54
N GLN A 168 18.10 11.83 7.29
CA GLN A 168 17.48 12.17 8.57
C GLN A 168 16.00 12.52 8.43
N VAL A 169 15.63 13.34 7.43
CA VAL A 169 14.23 13.74 7.21
C VAL A 169 13.37 12.54 6.80
N VAL A 170 13.87 11.67 5.92
CA VAL A 170 13.14 10.48 5.45
C VAL A 170 12.94 9.49 6.60
N LEU A 171 14.01 9.12 7.32
CA LEU A 171 13.92 8.20 8.46
C LEU A 171 12.98 8.74 9.53
N PHE A 172 13.13 10.01 9.91
CA PHE A 172 12.25 10.66 10.88
C PHE A 172 10.80 10.69 10.41
N THR A 173 10.54 11.05 9.15
CA THR A 173 9.18 11.13 8.61
C THR A 173 8.52 9.76 8.56
N VAL A 174 9.26 8.71 8.15
CA VAL A 174 8.75 7.34 8.13
C VAL A 174 8.43 6.88 9.55
N ALA A 175 9.34 7.07 10.51
CA ALA A 175 9.11 6.73 11.91
C ALA A 175 7.89 7.48 12.50
N ALA A 176 7.81 8.80 12.30
CA ALA A 176 6.70 9.63 12.76
C ALA A 176 5.38 9.18 12.14
N SER A 177 5.36 8.87 10.84
CA SER A 177 4.19 8.33 10.14
C SER A 177 3.75 7.00 10.77
N VAL A 178 4.67 6.07 10.99
CA VAL A 178 4.37 4.75 11.57
C VAL A 178 3.79 4.90 12.97
N LEU A 179 4.37 5.74 13.82
CA LEU A 179 3.87 6.02 15.17
C LEU A 179 2.49 6.69 15.14
N LEU A 180 2.32 7.76 14.36
CA LEU A 180 1.05 8.48 14.24
C LEU A 180 -0.08 7.56 13.77
N HIS A 181 0.18 6.76 12.73
CA HIS A 181 -0.83 5.85 12.19
C HIS A 181 -1.01 4.60 13.04
N GLY A 182 0.04 4.08 13.66
CA GLY A 182 -0.02 2.95 14.59
C GLY A 182 -0.90 3.25 15.79
N ILE A 183 -0.74 4.44 16.39
CA ILE A 183 -1.58 4.90 17.51
C ILE A 183 -3.01 5.23 17.03
N SER A 184 -3.17 5.79 15.82
CA SER A 184 -4.47 6.28 15.33
C SER A 184 -5.34 5.22 14.64
N ALA A 185 -4.80 4.10 14.18
CA ALA A 185 -5.56 3.12 13.37
C ALA A 185 -6.74 2.50 14.13
N THR A 186 -6.49 1.99 15.33
CA THR A 186 -7.51 1.36 16.19
C THR A 186 -8.65 2.31 16.58
N PRO A 187 -8.41 3.53 17.08
CA PRO A 187 -9.50 4.43 17.46
C PRO A 187 -10.31 4.94 16.26
N ILE A 188 -9.68 5.21 15.11
CA ILE A 188 -10.40 5.72 13.93
C ILE A 188 -11.35 4.65 13.38
N MET A 189 -10.92 3.39 13.33
CA MET A 189 -11.75 2.30 12.81
C MET A 189 -12.95 2.00 13.72
N THR A 190 -12.79 2.07 15.04
CA THR A 190 -13.91 1.87 15.98
C THR A 190 -14.94 3.00 15.86
N LEU A 191 -14.48 4.26 15.74
CA LEU A 191 -15.36 5.41 15.51
C LEU A 191 -16.13 5.30 14.18
N TYR A 192 -15.46 4.88 13.10
CA TYR A 192 -16.10 4.68 11.80
C TYR A 192 -17.16 3.56 11.84
N LYS A 193 -16.84 2.40 12.42
CA LYS A 193 -17.78 1.28 12.58
C LYS A 193 -19.01 1.68 13.40
N ASN A 194 -18.81 2.42 14.50
CA ASN A 194 -19.90 2.87 15.36
C ASN A 194 -20.85 3.85 14.66
N ARG A 195 -20.31 4.74 13.81
CA ARG A 195 -21.11 5.69 13.03
C ARG A 195 -21.95 5.00 11.96
N LYS A 196 -21.36 4.06 11.20
CA LYS A 196 -22.08 3.28 10.19
C LYS A 196 -23.18 2.39 10.80
N ARG A 197 -22.95 1.86 12.01
CA ARG A 197 -23.96 1.08 12.76
C ARG A 197 -25.13 1.94 13.23
N ARG A 198 -24.89 3.22 13.57
CA ARG A 198 -25.95 4.19 13.94
C ARG A 198 -26.78 4.65 12.75
N GLU A 199 -26.18 4.78 11.57
CA GLU A 199 -26.89 5.12 10.33
C GLU A 199 -27.81 3.97 9.90
N LYS A 200 -27.32 2.72 9.86
CA LYS A 200 -28.17 1.54 9.60
C LYS A 200 -29.29 1.32 10.62
N GLY A 201 -29.08 1.73 11.88
CA GLY A 201 -30.11 1.64 12.92
C GLY A 201 -31.25 2.67 12.79
N LYS A 202 -31.03 3.76 12.05
CA LYS A 202 -32.07 4.76 11.75
C LYS A 202 -32.90 4.38 10.53
N ASP A 203 -32.29 3.73 9.54
CA ASP A 203 -32.96 3.32 8.29
C ASP A 203 -33.82 2.05 8.45
N GLY A 204 -33.66 1.30 9.55
CA GLY A 204 -34.45 0.09 9.86
C GLY A 204 -35.69 0.32 10.73
N ILE A 205 -36.08 1.57 10.97
CA ILE A 205 -37.26 1.96 11.79
C ILE A 205 -38.31 2.73 10.95
N SER A 206 -38.14 2.85 9.64
CA SER A 206 -39.14 3.45 8.73
C SER A 206 -39.92 2.40 7.95
#